data_AF-A0A7G8WFW1-F1
#
_entry.id   AF-A0A7G8WFW1-F1
#
_cell.length_a   1.000
_cell.length_b   1.000
_cell.length_c   1.000
_cell.angle_alpha   90.00
_cell.angle_beta   90.00
_cell.angle_gamma   90.00
#
_symmetry.space_group_name_H-M   'P 1'
#
loop_
_entity.id
_entity.type
_entity.pdbx_description
1 polymer ?
#
loop_
_entity_poly.entity_id
_entity_poly.type
_entity_poly.pdbx_seq_one_letter_code
_entity_poly.pdbx_strand_id
1 'polypeptide(L)'
;MSAPREHLGGRRPTADGRGVSWPVTSDLGPRPPRADVLAALLTILAGAAGLGQLLLSWSSTVTGVGLQAAGGGITGWQRYQAARAGGGLSIGDTVTAYSVVGTAMAGAALSLLGLAMLTPIDHRPLGTVALLLSVASLAGSAWWLVRGHHTFNQSVADLFTHAGPGWYLFLAAGPIGVIGSAKALSTG
;
A
#
# COMPACT_ATOMS: atom_id res chain seq x y z
N MET A 1 -13.66 1.83 95.31
CA MET A 1 -12.61 1.48 94.33
C MET A 1 -13.30 0.95 93.09
N SER A 2 -13.42 1.78 92.06
CA SER A 2 -14.20 1.48 90.86
C SER A 2 -13.34 1.82 89.64
N ALA A 3 -13.14 0.83 88.78
CA ALA A 3 -12.28 0.91 87.61
C ALA A 3 -12.83 1.84 86.51
N PRO A 4 -11.98 2.52 85.72
CA PRO A 4 -12.43 3.32 84.59
C PRO A 4 -12.82 2.41 83.42
N ARG A 5 -14.03 2.59 82.90
CA ARG A 5 -14.51 1.97 81.66
C ARG A 5 -13.77 2.57 80.46
N GLU A 6 -13.09 1.72 79.71
CA GLU A 6 -12.55 2.01 78.38
C GLU A 6 -13.69 2.45 77.44
N HIS A 7 -13.63 3.71 77.01
CA HIS A 7 -14.40 4.18 75.87
C HIS A 7 -13.76 3.64 74.59
N LEU A 8 -14.31 2.54 74.08
CA LEU A 8 -14.13 2.05 72.72
C LEU A 8 -14.71 3.07 71.73
N GLY A 9 -13.92 4.12 71.47
CA GLY A 9 -14.14 5.05 70.37
C GLY A 9 -13.88 4.33 69.05
N GLY A 10 -14.93 3.78 68.46
CA GLY A 10 -14.91 3.19 67.13
C GLY A 10 -14.40 4.18 66.08
N ARG A 11 -13.14 4.00 65.66
CA ARG A 11 -12.65 4.55 64.39
C ARG A 11 -13.43 3.86 63.27
N ARG A 12 -14.38 4.58 62.69
CA ARG A 12 -14.86 4.26 61.34
C ARG A 12 -13.65 4.30 60.40
N PRO A 13 -13.44 3.30 59.53
CA PRO A 13 -12.47 3.42 58.46
C PRO A 13 -12.88 4.62 57.61
N THR A 14 -12.08 5.68 57.63
CA THR A 14 -12.12 6.71 56.61
C THR A 14 -11.80 6.00 55.31
N ALA A 15 -12.79 5.94 54.43
CA ALA A 15 -12.59 5.67 53.02
C ALA A 15 -11.72 6.81 52.49
N ASP A 16 -10.40 6.70 52.68
CA ASP A 16 -9.41 7.47 51.94
C ASP A 16 -9.56 7.05 50.48
N GLY A 17 -10.51 7.69 49.80
CA GLY A 17 -10.32 8.52 48.61
C GLY A 17 -9.18 8.18 47.66
N ARG A 18 -8.71 6.93 47.58
CA ARG A 18 -7.85 6.46 46.50
C ARG A 18 -8.76 6.36 45.29
N GLY A 19 -8.78 7.48 44.59
CA GLY A 19 -9.62 7.77 43.45
C GLY A 19 -9.74 6.57 42.54
N VAL A 20 -10.97 6.10 42.41
CA VAL A 20 -11.37 5.27 41.30
C VAL A 20 -11.08 6.12 40.06
N SER A 21 -9.98 5.83 39.38
CA SER A 21 -9.64 6.37 38.07
C SER A 21 -10.64 5.81 37.07
N TRP A 22 -11.89 6.27 37.15
CA TRP A 22 -12.86 6.04 36.09
C TRP A 22 -12.28 6.57 34.79
N PRO A 23 -12.45 5.88 33.65
CA PRO A 23 -12.07 6.43 32.37
C PRO A 23 -12.81 7.75 32.20
N VAL A 24 -12.04 8.84 32.22
CA VAL A 24 -12.52 10.19 32.01
C VAL A 24 -12.99 10.24 30.56
N THR A 25 -14.29 10.12 30.34
CA THR A 25 -14.95 10.31 29.04
C THR A 25 -14.76 11.71 28.46
N SER A 26 -14.08 12.61 29.18
CA SER A 26 -13.72 13.96 28.72
C SER A 26 -12.30 14.10 28.17
N ASP A 27 -11.55 13.02 27.92
CA ASP A 27 -10.31 13.05 27.13
C ASP A 27 -10.60 13.19 25.62
N LEU A 28 -11.36 14.23 25.26
CA LEU A 28 -11.66 14.67 23.90
C LEU A 28 -10.64 15.69 23.38
N GLY A 29 -9.52 15.87 24.09
CA GLY A 29 -8.43 16.72 23.64
C GLY A 29 -7.80 16.18 22.35
N PRO A 30 -7.30 17.05 21.45
CA PRO A 30 -6.52 16.62 20.30
C PRO A 30 -5.37 15.72 20.75
N ARG A 31 -5.42 14.44 20.39
CA ARG A 31 -4.29 13.53 20.66
C ARG A 31 -3.16 13.94 19.73
N PRO A 32 -1.91 14.02 20.24
CA PRO A 32 -0.78 14.31 19.37
C PRO A 32 -0.68 13.20 18.31
N PRO A 33 -0.48 13.55 17.02
CA PRO A 33 -0.33 12.56 15.97
C PRO A 33 0.84 11.61 16.30
N ARG A 34 0.61 10.32 16.11
CA ARG A 34 1.61 9.26 16.29
C ARG A 34 1.94 8.65 14.94
N ALA A 35 3.15 8.14 14.78
CA ALA A 35 3.54 7.40 13.59
C ALA A 35 2.64 6.15 13.44
N ASP A 36 2.05 5.97 12.26
CA ASP A 36 1.34 4.73 11.91
C ASP A 36 2.29 3.81 11.14
N VAL A 37 3.06 3.03 11.90
CA VAL A 37 4.08 2.12 11.34
C VAL A 37 3.45 1.09 10.40
N LEU A 38 2.23 0.62 10.68
CA LEU A 38 1.58 -0.38 9.83
C LEU A 38 1.15 0.21 8.49
N ALA A 39 0.51 1.40 8.49
CA ALA A 39 0.18 2.10 7.26
C ALA A 39 1.43 2.41 6.43
N ALA A 40 2.49 2.89 7.10
CA ALA A 40 3.77 3.19 6.47
C ALA A 40 4.36 1.94 5.78
N LEU A 41 4.46 0.81 6.48
CA LEU A 41 5.02 -0.42 5.94
C LEU A 41 4.22 -0.95 4.75
N LEU A 42 2.88 -0.97 4.83
CA LEU A 42 2.03 -1.41 3.72
C LEU A 42 2.20 -0.52 2.48
N THR A 43 2.27 0.80 2.69
CA THR A 43 2.45 1.77 1.61
C THR A 43 3.85 1.65 0.97
N ILE A 44 4.90 1.44 1.79
CA ILE A 44 6.26 1.17 1.30
C ILE A 44 6.31 -0.12 0.49
N LEU A 45 5.66 -1.20 0.96
CA LEU A 45 5.61 -2.47 0.25
C LEU A 45 4.88 -2.34 -1.09
N ALA A 46 3.76 -1.62 -1.13
CA ALA A 46 3.06 -1.29 -2.38
C ALA A 46 3.99 -0.55 -3.36
N GLY A 47 4.73 0.44 -2.84
CA GLY A 47 5.67 1.20 -3.64
C GLY A 47 6.85 0.37 -4.17
N ALA A 48 7.41 -0.49 -3.33
CA ALA A 48 8.45 -1.43 -3.69
C ALA A 48 7.98 -2.45 -4.74
N ALA A 49 6.72 -2.91 -4.67
CA ALA A 49 6.12 -3.75 -5.70
C ALA A 49 5.99 -3.01 -7.05
N GLY A 50 5.48 -1.77 -7.02
CA GLY A 50 5.33 -0.93 -8.22
C GLY A 50 6.66 -0.61 -8.92
N LEU A 51 7.75 -0.45 -8.16
CA LEU A 51 9.10 -0.29 -8.70
C LEU A 51 9.72 -1.62 -9.13
N GLY A 52 9.64 -2.63 -8.28
CA GLY A 52 10.27 -3.94 -8.47
C GLY A 52 9.79 -4.66 -9.71
N GLN A 53 8.54 -4.46 -10.12
CA GLN A 53 8.01 -5.03 -11.37
C GLN A 53 8.79 -4.60 -12.63
N LEU A 54 9.46 -3.44 -12.63
CA LEU A 54 10.27 -3.01 -13.77
C LEU A 54 11.55 -3.83 -13.93
N LEU A 55 12.09 -4.32 -12.81
CA LEU A 55 13.38 -4.99 -12.72
C LEU A 55 13.24 -6.51 -12.79
N LEU A 56 12.13 -7.04 -12.26
CA LEU A 56 11.88 -8.47 -12.25
C LEU A 56 11.25 -8.94 -13.56
N SER A 57 11.51 -10.22 -13.88
CA SER A 57 10.90 -10.87 -15.02
C SER A 57 9.38 -10.94 -14.86
N TRP A 58 8.68 -10.43 -15.88
CA TRP A 58 7.25 -10.57 -16.09
C TRP A 58 6.88 -11.90 -16.73
N SER A 59 7.79 -12.49 -17.51
CA SER A 59 7.55 -13.79 -18.12
C SER A 59 8.80 -14.63 -18.28
N SER A 60 8.68 -15.92 -17.96
CA SER A 60 9.74 -16.93 -18.09
C SER A 60 9.94 -17.39 -19.54
N THR A 61 8.94 -17.18 -20.41
CA THR A 61 9.02 -17.49 -21.84
C THR A 61 8.83 -16.24 -22.67
N VAL A 62 9.49 -16.20 -23.83
CA VAL A 62 9.31 -15.12 -24.78
C VAL A 62 8.29 -15.56 -25.82
N THR A 63 7.09 -15.02 -25.68
CA THR A 63 6.06 -15.09 -26.71
C THR A 63 5.67 -13.65 -27.09
N GLY A 64 5.38 -13.39 -28.36
CA GLY A 64 5.03 -12.06 -28.88
C GLY A 64 6.10 -11.41 -29.78
N VAL A 65 5.69 -10.38 -30.50
CA VAL A 65 6.48 -9.72 -31.55
C VAL A 65 7.58 -8.83 -30.95
N GLY A 66 8.82 -8.96 -31.44
CA GLY A 66 9.90 -8.00 -31.18
C GLY A 66 10.63 -8.15 -29.85
N LEU A 67 10.40 -9.21 -29.07
CA LEU A 67 11.11 -9.48 -27.82
C LEU A 67 12.14 -10.60 -28.05
N GLN A 68 13.39 -10.38 -27.62
CA GLN A 68 14.42 -11.41 -27.57
C GLN A 68 14.70 -11.77 -26.10
N ALA A 69 14.66 -13.07 -25.77
CA ALA A 69 15.03 -13.55 -24.45
C ALA A 69 16.55 -13.50 -24.31
N ALA A 70 17.09 -12.45 -23.68
CA ALA A 70 18.46 -12.48 -23.21
C ALA A 70 18.53 -13.28 -21.90
N GLY A 71 18.24 -14.59 -21.95
CA GLY A 71 18.48 -15.57 -20.86
C GLY A 71 17.76 -15.37 -19.51
N GLY A 72 17.09 -14.24 -19.27
CA GLY A 72 16.51 -13.88 -17.96
C GLY A 72 15.00 -13.61 -17.95
N GLY A 73 14.30 -13.94 -19.03
CA GLY A 73 12.90 -13.55 -19.24
C GLY A 73 12.75 -12.06 -19.61
N ILE A 74 11.51 -11.60 -19.76
CA ILE A 74 11.20 -10.21 -20.16
C ILE A 74 10.78 -9.43 -18.93
N THR A 75 11.40 -8.29 -18.65
CA THR A 75 11.01 -7.41 -17.52
C THR A 75 9.91 -6.43 -17.89
N GLY A 76 9.29 -5.77 -16.89
CA GLY A 76 8.29 -4.73 -17.12
C GLY A 76 8.83 -3.57 -17.96
N TRP A 77 10.09 -3.18 -17.73
CA TRP A 77 10.75 -2.15 -18.54
C TRP A 77 10.87 -2.53 -20.02
N GLN A 78 11.24 -3.78 -20.31
CA GLN A 78 11.30 -4.28 -21.68
C GLN A 78 9.91 -4.38 -22.33
N ARG A 79 8.87 -4.75 -21.56
CA ARG A 79 7.47 -4.70 -22.06
C ARG A 79 7.04 -3.29 -22.41
N TYR A 80 7.38 -2.29 -21.59
CA TYR A 80 7.13 -0.88 -21.92
C TYR A 80 7.82 -0.47 -23.22
N GLN A 81 9.11 -0.79 -23.38
CA GLN A 81 9.85 -0.49 -24.60
C GLN A 81 9.26 -1.18 -25.83
N ALA A 82 8.90 -2.45 -25.72
CA ALA A 82 8.29 -3.21 -26.82
C ALA A 82 6.92 -2.63 -27.21
N ALA A 83 6.07 -2.29 -26.24
CA ALA A 83 4.79 -1.64 -26.50
C ALA A 83 4.96 -0.26 -27.15
N ARG A 84 6.01 0.49 -26.80
CA ARG A 84 6.34 1.79 -27.42
C ARG A 84 6.90 1.66 -28.84
N ALA A 85 7.70 0.63 -29.10
CA ALA A 85 8.35 0.43 -30.39
C ALA A 85 7.42 -0.25 -31.43
N GLY A 86 6.57 -1.17 -30.98
CA GLY A 86 5.63 -1.91 -31.83
C GLY A 86 4.18 -1.40 -31.79
N GLY A 87 3.86 -0.47 -30.90
CA GLY A 87 2.51 0.08 -30.76
C GLY A 87 2.10 0.87 -32.00
N GLY A 88 0.91 0.57 -32.53
CA GLY A 88 0.28 1.44 -33.51
C GLY A 88 0.01 2.82 -32.91
N LEU A 89 -0.39 3.79 -33.75
CA LEU A 89 -0.81 5.14 -33.31
C LEU A 89 -2.13 5.15 -32.50
N SER A 90 -2.50 4.02 -31.88
CA SER A 90 -3.74 3.87 -31.14
C SER A 90 -3.59 4.37 -29.69
N ILE A 91 -4.65 5.01 -29.19
CA ILE A 91 -4.73 5.43 -27.78
C ILE A 91 -4.61 4.20 -26.86
N GLY A 92 -5.18 3.07 -27.27
CA GLY A 92 -5.18 1.86 -26.46
C GLY A 92 -3.78 1.31 -26.20
N ASP A 93 -2.94 1.23 -27.23
CA ASP A 93 -1.55 0.77 -27.10
C ASP A 93 -0.71 1.75 -26.28
N THR A 94 -0.99 3.05 -26.43
CA THR A 94 -0.36 4.10 -25.63
C THR A 94 -0.67 3.91 -24.14
N VAL A 95 -1.96 3.74 -23.77
CA VAL A 95 -2.35 3.52 -22.37
C VAL A 95 -1.76 2.21 -21.83
N THR A 96 -1.73 1.14 -22.63
CA THR A 96 -1.11 -0.14 -22.24
C THR A 96 0.40 0.01 -21.97
N ALA A 97 1.12 0.76 -22.80
CA ALA A 97 2.54 1.01 -22.59
C ALA A 97 2.76 1.83 -21.32
N TYR A 98 2.07 2.96 -21.20
CA TYR A 98 2.28 3.90 -20.10
C TYR A 98 1.71 3.42 -18.77
N SER A 99 0.81 2.44 -18.72
CA SER A 99 0.35 1.87 -17.45
C SER A 99 1.48 1.18 -16.68
N VAL A 100 2.45 0.57 -17.38
CA VAL A 100 3.62 -0.07 -16.75
C VAL A 100 4.51 0.95 -16.04
N VAL A 101 4.83 2.06 -16.71
CA VAL A 101 5.63 3.15 -16.14
C VAL A 101 4.83 3.96 -15.12
N GLY A 102 3.54 4.18 -15.38
CA GLY A 102 2.62 4.87 -14.49
C GLY A 102 2.50 4.18 -13.13
N THR A 103 2.34 2.85 -13.12
CA THR A 103 2.35 2.05 -11.88
C THR A 103 3.69 2.15 -11.16
N ALA A 104 4.82 2.22 -11.88
CA ALA A 104 6.12 2.40 -11.25
C ALA A 104 6.31 3.80 -10.62
N MET A 105 5.86 4.85 -11.30
CA MET A 105 5.89 6.22 -10.77
C MET A 105 4.97 6.37 -9.56
N ALA A 106 3.77 5.80 -9.63
CA ALA A 106 2.86 5.73 -8.49
C ALA A 106 3.50 4.94 -7.34
N GLY A 107 4.18 3.83 -7.64
CA GLY A 107 4.93 3.05 -6.67
C GLY A 107 6.04 3.85 -5.98
N ALA A 108 6.85 4.58 -6.73
CA ALA A 108 7.88 5.46 -6.17
C ALA A 108 7.28 6.51 -5.23
N ALA A 109 6.19 7.14 -5.64
CA ALA A 109 5.47 8.11 -4.81
C ALA A 109 4.90 7.47 -3.54
N LEU A 110 4.33 6.26 -3.63
CA LEU A 110 3.86 5.50 -2.47
C LEU A 110 4.99 5.18 -1.49
N SER A 111 6.17 4.79 -1.97
CA SER A 111 7.33 4.58 -1.09
C SER A 111 7.71 5.85 -0.32
N LEU A 112 7.73 7.00 -0.99
CA LEU A 112 8.03 8.29 -0.35
C LEU A 112 6.94 8.70 0.67
N LEU A 113 5.66 8.51 0.32
CA LEU A 113 4.54 8.76 1.22
C LEU A 113 4.59 7.85 2.45
N GLY A 114 4.87 6.56 2.27
CA GLY A 114 5.02 5.62 3.37
C GLY A 114 6.19 5.96 4.30
N LEU A 115 7.30 6.45 3.76
CA LEU A 115 8.40 6.99 4.58
C LEU A 115 7.99 8.24 5.36
N ALA A 116 7.22 9.14 4.75
CA ALA A 116 6.70 10.34 5.43
C ALA A 116 5.76 9.98 6.60
N MET A 117 4.97 8.92 6.46
CA MET A 117 4.07 8.41 7.53
C MET A 117 4.80 7.86 8.76
N LEU A 118 6.12 7.66 8.70
CA LEU A 118 6.93 7.31 9.88
C LEU A 118 7.16 8.52 10.81
N THR A 119 6.86 9.73 10.36
CA THR A 119 6.95 10.95 11.17
C THR A 119 5.65 11.20 11.97
N PRO A 120 5.70 11.89 13.11
CA PRO A 120 4.51 12.18 13.93
C PRO A 120 3.71 13.35 13.33
N ILE A 121 3.12 13.15 12.16
CA ILE A 121 2.29 14.13 11.43
C ILE A 121 0.86 13.59 11.21
N ASP A 122 -0.06 14.43 10.74
CA ASP A 122 -1.39 13.98 10.32
C ASP A 122 -1.30 13.16 9.02
N HIS A 123 -1.71 11.90 9.09
CA HIS A 123 -1.61 10.94 7.99
C HIS A 123 -2.79 11.02 7.01
N ARG A 124 -3.90 11.71 7.34
CA ARG A 124 -5.10 11.79 6.48
C ARG A 124 -4.79 12.30 5.07
N PRO A 125 -4.14 13.47 4.88
CA PRO A 125 -3.88 13.98 3.53
C PRO A 125 -2.94 13.05 2.74
N LEU A 126 -1.93 12.49 3.39
CA LEU A 126 -1.01 11.53 2.77
C LEU A 126 -1.73 10.24 2.38
N GLY A 127 -2.63 9.75 3.24
CA GLY A 127 -3.49 8.59 2.98
C GLY A 127 -4.42 8.81 1.80
N THR A 128 -5.02 10.00 1.65
CA THR A 128 -5.87 10.32 0.49
C THR A 128 -5.06 10.29 -0.81
N VAL A 129 -3.87 10.92 -0.82
CA VAL A 129 -3.00 10.90 -2.01
C VAL A 129 -2.54 9.47 -2.34
N ALA A 130 -2.15 8.70 -1.32
CA ALA A 130 -1.79 7.29 -1.48
C ALA A 130 -2.94 6.46 -2.04
N LEU A 131 -4.18 6.71 -1.60
CA LEU A 131 -5.36 6.01 -2.11
C LEU A 131 -5.57 6.31 -3.60
N LEU A 132 -5.49 7.58 -4.02
CA LEU A 132 -5.64 7.98 -5.43
C LEU A 132 -4.58 7.32 -6.31
N LEU A 133 -3.31 7.32 -5.88
CA LEU A 133 -2.22 6.65 -6.60
C LEU A 133 -2.41 5.13 -6.70
N SER A 134 -2.93 4.53 -5.64
CA SER A 134 -3.19 3.08 -5.57
C SER A 134 -4.35 2.68 -6.49
N VAL A 135 -5.43 3.47 -6.53
CA VAL A 135 -6.55 3.28 -7.46
C VAL A 135 -6.10 3.48 -8.91
N ALA A 136 -5.28 4.50 -9.19
CA ALA A 136 -4.71 4.70 -10.52
C ALA A 136 -3.84 3.52 -10.97
N SER A 137 -3.01 2.98 -10.06
CA SER A 137 -2.19 1.79 -10.33
C SER A 137 -3.07 0.55 -10.58
N LEU A 138 -4.14 0.37 -9.80
CA LEU A 138 -5.10 -0.71 -9.98
C LEU A 138 -5.86 -0.60 -11.30
N ALA A 139 -6.25 0.61 -11.70
CA ALA A 139 -6.88 0.85 -12.99
C ALA A 139 -5.91 0.56 -14.15
N GLY A 140 -4.63 0.93 -14.00
CA GLY A 140 -3.59 0.62 -14.97
C GLY A 140 -3.34 -0.88 -15.13
N SER A 141 -3.35 -1.63 -14.02
CA SER A 141 -3.19 -3.09 -14.05
C SER A 141 -4.42 -3.80 -14.60
N ALA A 142 -5.62 -3.36 -14.23
CA ALA A 142 -6.88 -3.84 -14.80
C ALA A 142 -6.96 -3.57 -16.31
N TRP A 143 -6.57 -2.37 -16.76
CA TRP A 143 -6.48 -2.04 -18.18
C TRP A 143 -5.54 -2.98 -18.92
N TRP A 144 -4.37 -3.26 -18.35
CA TRP A 144 -3.39 -4.15 -18.97
C TRP A 144 -3.96 -5.58 -19.11
N LEU A 145 -4.69 -6.09 -18.12
CA LEU A 145 -5.38 -7.39 -18.22
C LEU A 145 -6.37 -7.43 -19.39
N VAL A 146 -7.14 -6.35 -19.56
CA VAL A 146 -8.19 -6.27 -20.60
C VAL A 146 -7.62 -6.01 -21.99
N ARG A 147 -6.53 -5.25 -22.13
CA ARG A 147 -6.05 -4.77 -23.45
C ARG A 147 -4.65 -5.24 -23.83
N GLY A 148 -3.80 -5.61 -22.87
CA GLY A 148 -2.43 -6.04 -23.12
C GLY A 148 -2.35 -7.28 -24.02
N HIS A 149 -3.34 -8.17 -23.90
CA HIS A 149 -3.45 -9.37 -24.73
C HIS A 149 -3.56 -9.05 -26.24
N HIS A 150 -4.24 -7.95 -26.61
CA HIS A 150 -4.31 -7.48 -28.00
C HIS A 150 -2.99 -6.86 -28.45
N THR A 151 -2.37 -6.03 -27.62
CA THR A 151 -1.10 -5.34 -27.96
C THR A 151 0.05 -6.33 -28.17
N PHE A 152 0.06 -7.45 -27.44
CA PHE A 152 1.12 -8.46 -27.53
C PHE A 152 0.73 -9.75 -28.27
N ASN A 153 -0.50 -9.82 -28.79
CA ASN A 153 -1.06 -11.02 -29.44
C ASN A 153 -0.87 -12.30 -28.60
N GLN A 154 -1.15 -12.21 -27.30
CA GLN A 154 -1.04 -13.29 -26.30
C GLN A 154 -2.41 -13.48 -25.66
N SER A 155 -2.79 -14.71 -25.28
CA SER A 155 -4.02 -14.88 -24.49
C SER A 155 -3.81 -14.49 -23.02
N VAL A 156 -4.90 -14.15 -22.31
CA VAL A 156 -4.84 -13.86 -20.87
C VAL A 156 -4.36 -15.10 -20.09
N ALA A 157 -4.80 -16.30 -20.48
CA ALA A 157 -4.36 -17.53 -19.84
C ALA A 157 -2.83 -17.73 -19.98
N ASP A 158 -2.28 -17.51 -21.19
CA ASP A 158 -0.85 -17.65 -21.44
C ASP A 158 0.00 -16.69 -20.60
N LEU A 159 -0.52 -15.48 -20.36
CA LEU A 159 0.12 -14.49 -19.49
C LEU A 159 0.26 -15.00 -18.06
N PHE A 160 -0.75 -15.69 -17.52
CA PHE A 160 -0.69 -16.28 -16.18
C PHE A 160 0.15 -17.57 -16.13
N THR A 161 0.05 -18.42 -17.15
CA THR A 161 0.82 -19.69 -17.22
C THR A 161 2.33 -19.43 -17.24
N HIS A 162 2.76 -18.36 -17.89
CA HIS A 162 4.18 -18.00 -18.01
C HIS A 162 4.52 -16.75 -17.20
N ALA A 163 3.69 -16.38 -16.22
CA ALA A 163 3.90 -15.19 -15.40
C ALA A 163 5.15 -15.34 -14.52
N GLY A 164 6.02 -14.34 -14.59
CA GLY A 164 7.13 -14.16 -13.66
C GLY A 164 6.74 -13.31 -12.45
N PRO A 165 7.63 -13.17 -11.45
CA PRO A 165 7.36 -12.42 -10.23
C PRO A 165 7.04 -10.94 -10.49
N GLY A 166 7.63 -10.32 -11.52
CA GLY A 166 7.37 -8.92 -11.87
C GLY A 166 5.91 -8.66 -12.26
N TRP A 167 5.27 -9.63 -12.92
CA TRP A 167 3.85 -9.57 -13.28
C TRP A 167 2.96 -9.51 -12.04
N TYR A 168 3.22 -10.38 -11.06
CA TYR A 168 2.45 -10.39 -9.82
C TYR A 168 2.69 -9.13 -8.97
N LEU A 169 3.91 -8.59 -8.95
CA LEU A 169 4.19 -7.31 -8.29
C LEU A 169 3.41 -6.16 -8.94
N PHE A 170 3.34 -6.12 -10.27
CA PHE A 170 2.54 -5.13 -10.99
C PHE A 170 1.05 -5.21 -10.63
N LEU A 171 0.49 -6.43 -10.56
CA LEU A 171 -0.90 -6.63 -10.16
C LEU A 171 -1.15 -6.29 -8.67
N ALA A 172 -0.21 -6.63 -7.79
CA ALA A 172 -0.36 -6.48 -6.34
C ALA A 172 -0.10 -5.06 -5.83
N ALA A 173 0.63 -4.21 -6.56
CA ALA A 173 0.97 -2.85 -6.14
C ALA A 173 -0.27 -2.01 -5.78
N GLY A 174 -1.30 -2.03 -6.63
CA GLY A 174 -2.56 -1.31 -6.41
C GLY A 174 -3.30 -1.79 -5.15
N PRO A 175 -3.69 -3.07 -5.03
CA PRO A 175 -4.41 -3.60 -3.87
C PRO A 175 -3.69 -3.38 -2.53
N ILE A 176 -2.38 -3.63 -2.47
CA ILE A 176 -1.59 -3.41 -1.24
C ILE A 176 -1.61 -1.93 -0.87
N GLY A 177 -1.48 -1.03 -1.85
CA GLY A 177 -1.55 0.41 -1.64
C GLY A 177 -2.92 0.89 -1.14
N VAL A 178 -4.02 0.30 -1.63
CA VAL A 178 -5.38 0.57 -1.12
C VAL A 178 -5.50 0.19 0.35
N ILE A 179 -4.97 -0.97 0.76
CA ILE A 179 -5.02 -1.39 2.17
C ILE A 179 -4.18 -0.45 3.06
N GLY A 180 -2.96 -0.10 2.63
CA GLY A 180 -2.10 0.84 3.36
C GLY A 180 -2.69 2.23 3.51
N SER A 181 -3.28 2.77 2.44
CA SER A 181 -3.94 4.08 2.44
C SER A 181 -5.23 4.11 3.26
N ALA A 182 -6.07 3.07 3.18
CA ALA A 182 -7.25 2.94 4.04
C ALA A 182 -6.86 2.91 5.53
N LYS A 183 -5.76 2.24 5.87
CA LYS A 183 -5.23 2.24 7.23
C LYS A 183 -4.74 3.62 7.68
N ALA A 184 -4.01 4.34 6.82
CA ALA A 184 -3.58 5.72 7.10
C ALA A 184 -4.76 6.68 7.34
N LEU A 185 -5.83 6.54 6.55
CA LEU A 185 -7.05 7.34 6.71
C LEU A 185 -7.80 7.05 8.00
N SER A 186 -7.69 5.83 8.54
CA SER A 186 -8.37 5.44 9.77
C SER A 186 -7.65 5.89 11.05
N THR A 187 -6.40 6.38 10.95
CA THR A 187 -5.55 6.66 12.11
C THR A 187 -5.14 8.11 12.28
N GLY A 188 -5.26 8.94 11.25
CA GLY A 188 -5.18 10.39 11.41
C GLY A 188 -6.49 10.99 11.93
#